data_AF-A0A1Q7DDG1-F1
#
_entry.id   AF-A0A1Q7DDG1-F1
#
_cell.length_a   1.000
_cell.length_b   1.000
_cell.length_c   1.000
_cell.angle_alpha   90.00
_cell.angle_beta   90.00
_cell.angle_gamma   90.00
#
_symmetry.space_group_name_H-M   'P 1'
#
loop_
_entity.id
_entity.type
_entity.pdbx_description
1 polymer ?
#
loop_
_entity_poly.entity_id
_entity_poly.type
_entity_poly.pdbx_seq_one_letter_code
_entity_poly.pdbx_strand_id
1 'polypeptide(L)' 'MKTVGWILAILFGLALFLVPLMASRAHHWPDCKGGVVMLRGAHGEPIECVCAEGALATCFNPGP' A
#
# COMPACT_ATOMS: atom_id res chain seq x y z
N MET A 1 -25.71 22.62 17.39
CA MET A 1 -25.95 22.42 15.94
C MET A 1 -24.73 22.79 15.08
N LYS A 2 -24.24 24.04 15.15
CA LYS A 2 -23.27 24.60 14.19
C LYS A 2 -21.87 23.98 14.29
N THR A 3 -21.42 23.66 15.50
CA THR A 3 -20.17 22.93 15.79
C THR A 3 -20.20 21.50 15.27
N VAL A 4 -21.33 20.80 15.45
CA VAL A 4 -21.50 19.42 14.95
C VAL A 4 -21.41 19.37 13.42
N GLY A 5 -22.01 20.34 12.73
CA GLY A 5 -21.89 20.45 11.27
C GLY A 5 -20.45 20.67 10.79
N TRP A 6 -19.68 21.48 11.51
CA TRP A 6 -18.26 21.70 11.21
C TRP A 6 -17.41 20.45 11.43
N ILE A 7 -17.66 19.71 12.51
CA ILE A 7 -16.96 18.46 12.80
C ILE A 7 -17.24 17.42 11.71
N LEU A 8 -18.51 17.30 11.29
CA LEU A 8 -18.88 16.41 10.18
C LEU A 8 -18.22 16.81 8.86
N ALA A 9 -18.17 18.09 8.54
CA ALA A 9 -17.52 18.57 7.32
C ALA A 9 -16.02 18.24 7.29
N ILE A 10 -15.33 18.43 8.42
CA ILE A 10 -13.91 18.10 8.57
C ILE A 10 -13.69 16.59 8.44
N LEU A 11 -14.47 15.76 9.17
CA LEU A 11 -14.37 14.31 9.11
C LEU A 11 -14.61 13.77 7.70
N PHE A 12 -15.61 14.32 7.00
CA PHE A 12 -15.93 13.92 5.63
C PHE A 12 -14.81 14.28 4.65
N GLY A 13 -14.26 15.49 4.74
CA GLY A 13 -13.11 15.90 3.94
C GLY A 13 -11.87 15.05 4.22
N LEU A 14 -11.61 14.73 5.49
CA LEU A 14 -10.49 13.87 5.88
C LEU A 14 -10.64 12.45 5.32
N ALA A 15 -11.84 11.86 5.41
CA ALA A 15 -12.11 10.55 4.84
C ALA A 15 -11.92 10.52 3.32
N LEU A 16 -12.43 11.53 2.62
CA LEU A 16 -12.25 11.67 1.16
C LEU A 16 -10.78 11.82 0.75
N PHE A 17 -9.93 12.39 1.60
CA PHE A 17 -8.50 12.53 1.32
C PHE A 17 -7.71 11.27 1.71
N LEU A 18 -8.01 10.68 2.86
CA LEU A 18 -7.29 9.53 3.39
C LEU A 18 -7.57 8.26 2.59
N VAL A 19 -8.80 8.02 2.12
CA VAL A 19 -9.15 6.82 1.34
C VAL A 19 -8.29 6.67 0.07
N PRO A 20 -8.22 7.66 -0.84
CA PRO A 20 -7.37 7.56 -2.02
C PRO A 20 -5.87 7.61 -1.66
N LEU A 21 -5.47 8.29 -0.58
CA LEU A 21 -4.08 8.29 -0.12
C LEU A 21 -3.63 6.91 0.38
N MET A 22 -4.51 6.18 1.06
CA MET A 22 -4.26 4.81 1.48
C MET A 22 -4.33 3.85 0.31
N ALA A 23 -5.29 4.03 -0.61
CA ALA A 23 -5.41 3.20 -1.82
C ALA A 23 -4.21 3.37 -2.77
N SER A 24 -3.68 4.59 -2.92
CA SER A 24 -2.46 4.85 -3.70
C SER A 24 -1.22 4.28 -3.04
N ARG A 25 -1.10 4.34 -1.71
CA ARG A 25 -0.03 3.63 -0.98
C ARG A 25 -0.15 2.13 -1.10
N ALA A 26 -1.36 1.58 -1.01
CA ALA A 26 -1.64 0.18 -1.20
C ALA A 26 -1.29 -0.25 -2.63
N HIS A 27 -1.64 0.54 -3.65
CA HIS A 27 -1.26 0.27 -5.04
C HIS A 27 0.24 0.40 -5.32
N HIS A 28 0.98 1.19 -4.54
CA HIS A 28 2.43 1.27 -4.64
C HIS A 28 3.12 -0.01 -4.16
N TRP A 29 2.44 -0.80 -3.32
CA TRP A 29 2.89 -2.12 -2.90
C TRP A 29 2.10 -3.15 -3.72
N PRO A 30 2.73 -3.82 -4.70
CA PRO A 30 2.04 -4.78 -5.54
C PRO A 30 1.27 -5.78 -4.66
N ASP A 31 -0.03 -5.93 -4.94
CA ASP A 31 -0.98 -6.76 -4.21
C ASP A 31 -0.34 -8.16 -4.05
N CYS A 32 0.15 -8.43 -2.84
CA CYS A 32 0.99 -9.57 -2.52
C CYS A 32 0.10 -10.81 -2.38
N LYS A 33 -0.47 -11.26 -3.51
CA LYS A 33 -1.50 -12.31 -3.62
C LYS A 33 -0.95 -13.75 -3.64
N GLY A 34 0.29 -13.95 -3.19
CA GLY A 34 0.97 -15.25 -3.17
C GLY A 34 2.18 -15.22 -2.24
N GLY A 35 2.70 -16.39 -1.85
CA GLY A 35 3.79 -16.49 -0.88
C GLY A 35 5.09 -15.81 -1.33
N VAL A 36 5.37 -15.78 -2.63
CA VAL A 36 6.52 -15.09 -3.23
C VAL A 36 6.03 -14.32 -4.45
N VAL A 37 6.38 -13.04 -4.55
CA VAL A 37 6.10 -12.20 -5.72
C VAL A 37 7.41 -11.69 -6.32
N MET A 38 7.49 -11.73 -7.65
CA MET A 38 8.62 -11.16 -8.39
C MET A 38 8.35 -9.69 -8.70
N LEU A 39 9.19 -8.81 -8.16
CA LEU A 39 9.14 -7.37 -8.37
C LEU A 39 10.34 -6.89 -9.14
N ARG A 40 10.28 -5.67 -9.69
CA ARG A 40 11.47 -4.98 -10.21
C ARG A 40 12.05 -4.12 -9.10
N GLY A 41 13.32 -4.35 -8.78
CA GLY A 41 14.11 -3.52 -7.89
C GLY A 41 14.39 -2.13 -8.48
N ALA A 42 15.04 -1.28 -7.70
CA ALA A 42 15.31 0.11 -8.08
C ALA A 42 16.13 0.26 -9.38
N HIS A 43 16.95 -0.74 -9.73
CA HIS A 43 17.73 -0.75 -10.98
C HIS A 43 17.12 -1.63 -12.08
N GLY A 44 15.86 -2.05 -11.92
CA GLY A 44 15.14 -2.88 -12.88
C GLY A 44 15.47 -4.38 -12.82
N GLU A 45 16.28 -4.80 -11.85
CA GLU A 45 16.59 -6.21 -11.59
C GLU A 45 15.35 -6.95 -11.05
N PRO A 46 15.10 -8.21 -11.46
CA PRO A 46 14.06 -9.02 -10.85
C PRO A 46 14.48 -9.33 -9.40
N ILE A 47 13.65 -8.95 -8.44
CA ILE A 47 13.81 -9.30 -7.02
C ILE A 47 12.63 -10.16 -6.59
N GLU A 48 12.89 -11.19 -5.80
CA GLU A 48 11.85 -12.04 -5.23
C GLU A 48 11.53 -11.56 -3.82
N CYS A 49 10.28 -11.20 -3.58
CA CYS A 49 9.86 -10.75 -2.26
C CYS A 49 8.83 -11.71 -1.67
N VAL A 50 9.07 -12.14 -0.43
CA VAL A 50 8.16 -12.98 0.33
C VAL A 50 7.06 -12.10 0.91
N CYS A 51 5.82 -12.53 0.72
CA CYS A 51 4.65 -11.86 1.28
C CYS A 51 4.27 -12.52 2.61
N ALA A 52 4.21 -11.74 3.69
CA ALA A 52 3.64 -12.16 4.96
C ALA A 52 2.48 -11.23 5.32
N GLU A 53 1.33 -11.81 5.69
CA GLU A 53 0.14 -11.05 6.10
C GLU A 53 -0.35 -9.99 5.07
N GLY A 54 -0.15 -10.25 3.78
CA GLY A 54 -0.56 -9.33 2.70
C GLY A 54 0.37 -8.13 2.49
N ALA A 55 1.50 -8.07 3.19
CA ALA A 55 2.56 -7.08 2.98
C ALA A 55 3.85 -7.77 2.50
N LEU A 56 4.67 -7.05 1.73
CA LEU A 56 6.02 -7.50 1.39
C LEU A 56 6.86 -7.50 2.66
N ALA A 57 7.36 -8.67 3.06
CA ALA A 57 8.11 -8.85 4.29
C ALA A 57 9.62 -8.78 4.04
N THR A 58 10.12 -9.58 3.09
CA THR A 58 11.56 -9.70 2.83
C THR A 58 11.81 -9.85 1.33
N CYS A 59 12.70 -9.05 0.77
CA CYS A 59 13.11 -9.13 -0.63
C CYS A 59 14.52 -9.71 -0.75
N PHE A 60 14.67 -10.68 -1.65
CA PHE A 60 15.91 -11.38 -1.96
C PHE A 60 16.21 -11.25 -3.45
N ASN A 61 17.49 -11.32 -3.80
CA ASN A 61 17.90 -11.45 -5.19
C ASN A 61 17.64 -12.91 -5.62
N PRO A 62 16.91 -13.19 -6.72
CA PRO A 62 16.64 -14.54 -7.17
C PRO A 62 17.94 -15.32 -7.34
N GLY A 63 17.98 -16.53 -6.77
CA GLY A 63 19.08 -17.47 -6.98
C GLY A 63 19.03 -18.08 -8.40
N PRO A 64 20.15 -18.64 -8.89
CA PRO A 64 20.22 -19.30 -10.19
C PRO A 64 19.37 -20.58 -10.28
#